data_AF-A0A853CJL2-F1
#
_entry.id   AF-A0A853CJL2-F1
#
_cell.length_a   1.000
_cell.length_b   1.000
_cell.length_c   1.000
_cell.angle_alpha   90.00
_cell.angle_beta   90.00
_cell.angle_gamma   90.00
#
_symmetry.space_group_name_H-M   'P 1'
#
loop_
_entity.id
_entity.type
_entity.pdbx_description
1 polymer ?
#
loop_
_entity_poly.entity_id
_entity_poly.type
_entity_poly.pdbx_seq_one_letter_code
_entity_poly.pdbx_strand_id
1 'polypeptide(L)'
;MRTAAAALVAGLGSLVLALSGCSSGDTTSAASSSATSTAATSGSPAVCASADSLRSSLSSLADVQVVQEGTDSLQAAWTKVQDDWAQFADDARATYSDDVDSVQADADAARDAVEAAASGASAQTLAAAGTAITAFVTNAGALVDEVRSTC
;
A
#
# COMPACT_ATOMS: atom_id res chain seq x y z
N MET A 1 -22.89 -11.20 -19.10
CA MET A 1 -23.00 -12.67 -19.02
C MET A 1 -22.13 -13.30 -20.11
N ARG A 2 -20.88 -13.64 -19.77
CA ARG A 2 -20.04 -14.55 -20.56
C ARG A 2 -19.21 -15.36 -19.56
N THR A 3 -19.26 -16.66 -19.76
CA THR A 3 -19.01 -17.76 -18.84
C THR A 3 -17.52 -18.11 -18.68
N ALA A 4 -17.27 -18.74 -17.53
CA ALA A 4 -16.05 -19.32 -16.98
C ALA A 4 -15.12 -20.09 -17.93
N ALA A 5 -13.83 -20.08 -17.57
CA ALA A 5 -12.92 -21.21 -17.77
C ALA A 5 -12.06 -21.38 -16.52
N ALA A 6 -12.34 -22.44 -15.76
CA ALA A 6 -11.52 -22.93 -14.67
C ALA A 6 -10.43 -23.84 -15.24
N ALA A 7 -9.17 -23.62 -14.84
CA ALA A 7 -8.08 -24.55 -15.08
C ALA A 7 -7.46 -24.95 -13.74
N LEU A 8 -7.70 -26.20 -13.38
CA LEU A 8 -7.23 -26.90 -12.20
C LEU A 8 -5.88 -27.53 -12.56
N VAL A 9 -4.79 -27.06 -11.98
CA VAL A 9 -3.48 -27.72 -12.08
C VAL A 9 -3.08 -28.21 -10.70
N ALA A 10 -3.28 -29.51 -10.50
CA ALA A 10 -2.70 -30.28 -9.42
C ALA A 10 -1.21 -30.47 -9.70
N GLY A 11 -0.35 -29.99 -8.81
CA GLY A 11 1.10 -30.23 -8.83
C GLY A 11 1.55 -30.74 -7.48
N LEU A 12 1.85 -32.03 -7.42
CA LEU A 12 2.34 -32.74 -6.25
C LEU A 12 3.71 -32.22 -5.80
N GLY A 13 3.88 -32.08 -4.48
CA GLY A 13 5.05 -32.61 -3.78
C GLY A 13 6.30 -31.74 -3.77
N SER A 14 6.59 -31.16 -2.60
CA SER A 14 7.82 -31.47 -1.86
C SER A 14 7.70 -30.96 -0.42
N LEU A 15 7.51 -31.92 0.47
CA LEU A 15 7.64 -31.78 1.92
C LEU A 15 9.13 -31.69 2.24
N VAL A 16 9.63 -30.54 2.66
CA VAL A 16 10.92 -30.44 3.36
C VAL A 16 10.67 -29.85 4.74
N LEU A 17 10.65 -30.74 5.74
CA LEU A 17 10.84 -30.39 7.13
C LEU A 17 12.30 -29.96 7.33
N ALA A 18 12.52 -28.73 7.78
CA ALA A 18 13.75 -28.35 8.45
C ALA A 18 13.38 -27.70 9.79
N LEU A 19 13.53 -28.49 10.86
CA LEU A 19 13.59 -27.98 12.23
C LEU A 19 15.03 -27.50 12.49
N SER A 20 15.19 -26.25 12.90
CA SER A 20 16.36 -25.68 13.62
C SER A 20 15.89 -24.30 14.08
N GLY A 21 15.75 -23.98 15.38
CA GLY A 21 16.76 -24.10 16.42
C GLY A 21 17.27 -22.68 16.74
N CYS A 22 16.80 -22.14 17.87
CA CYS A 22 17.01 -20.79 18.42
C CYS A 22 18.47 -20.49 18.83
N SER A 23 18.97 -19.26 18.65
CA SER A 23 19.81 -18.52 19.63
C SER A 23 20.21 -17.12 19.16
N SER A 24 20.11 -16.13 20.06
CA SER A 24 20.76 -14.82 19.99
C SER A 24 22.29 -14.93 19.97
N GLY A 25 22.99 -14.01 19.29
CA GLY A 25 24.43 -13.78 19.44
C GLY A 25 25.16 -13.37 18.14
N ASP A 26 25.78 -12.18 18.18
CA ASP A 26 26.67 -11.56 17.20
C ASP A 26 27.73 -12.48 16.58
N THR A 27 27.94 -12.42 15.26
CA THR A 27 29.23 -12.27 14.53
C THR A 27 29.16 -12.70 13.05
N THR A 28 29.42 -11.73 12.15
CA THR A 28 30.24 -11.80 10.94
C THR A 28 30.57 -13.18 10.33
N SER A 29 30.03 -13.49 9.14
CA SER A 29 30.78 -13.54 7.86
C SER A 29 30.07 -14.37 6.77
N ALA A 30 29.84 -13.68 5.65
CA ALA A 30 29.90 -14.12 4.26
C ALA A 30 29.82 -15.62 3.91
N ALA A 31 28.84 -15.94 3.05
CA ALA A 31 29.06 -16.88 1.95
C ALA A 31 28.20 -16.47 0.75
N SER A 32 28.88 -16.05 -0.30
CA SER A 32 28.37 -15.79 -1.64
C SER A 32 27.67 -17.02 -2.22
N SER A 33 26.56 -16.80 -2.92
CA SER A 33 26.11 -17.73 -3.96
C SER A 33 25.47 -16.93 -5.08
N SER A 34 26.21 -16.89 -6.18
CA SER A 34 25.87 -16.31 -7.46
C SER A 34 24.58 -16.93 -8.00
N ALA A 35 23.55 -16.11 -8.21
CA ALA A 35 22.40 -16.46 -9.02
C ALA A 35 22.25 -15.43 -10.13
N THR A 36 22.61 -15.87 -11.33
CA THR A 36 22.12 -15.46 -12.65
C THR A 36 21.34 -14.15 -12.70
N SER A 37 22.05 -13.07 -13.00
CA SER A 37 21.46 -11.80 -13.45
C SER A 37 20.80 -11.99 -14.82
N THR A 38 19.56 -12.45 -14.81
CA THR A 38 18.60 -12.04 -15.83
C THR A 38 18.28 -10.60 -15.48
N ALA A 39 18.86 -9.64 -16.21
CA ALA A 39 18.53 -8.23 -16.08
C ALA A 39 17.09 -8.00 -16.56
N ALA A 40 16.12 -8.42 -15.74
CA ALA A 40 14.86 -7.74 -15.66
C ALA A 40 15.17 -6.40 -14.98
N THR A 41 14.74 -5.30 -15.57
CA THR A 41 14.66 -4.01 -14.90
C THR A 41 13.59 -4.13 -13.81
N SER A 42 13.85 -4.94 -12.78
CA SER A 42 12.96 -5.13 -11.65
C SER A 42 13.10 -3.90 -10.75
N GLY A 43 11.99 -3.26 -10.41
CA GLY A 43 11.95 -2.14 -9.47
C GLY A 43 12.66 -2.47 -8.16
N SER A 44 13.11 -1.44 -7.44
CA SER A 44 13.77 -1.62 -6.14
C SER A 44 12.87 -2.43 -5.19
N PRO A 45 13.39 -3.46 -4.49
CA PRO A 45 12.56 -4.30 -3.62
C PRO A 45 11.85 -3.49 -2.51
N ALA A 46 12.40 -2.34 -2.11
CA ALA A 46 11.78 -1.41 -1.18
C ALA A 46 10.48 -0.80 -1.71
N VAL A 47 10.48 -0.27 -2.94
CA VAL A 47 9.29 0.38 -3.54
C VAL A 47 8.15 -0.61 -3.77
N CYS A 48 8.47 -1.86 -4.09
CA CYS A 48 7.47 -2.92 -4.21
C CYS A 48 6.81 -3.25 -2.86
N ALA A 49 7.62 -3.33 -1.79
CA ALA A 49 7.10 -3.63 -0.45
C ALA A 49 6.24 -2.47 0.11
N SER A 50 6.68 -1.22 -0.06
CA SER A 50 5.88 -0.05 0.36
C SER A 50 4.61 0.11 -0.47
N ALA A 51 4.63 -0.25 -1.77
CA ALA A 51 3.43 -0.28 -2.61
C ALA A 51 2.37 -1.28 -2.10
N ASP A 52 2.77 -2.49 -1.69
CA ASP A 52 1.85 -3.48 -1.10
C ASP A 52 1.29 -3.01 0.26
N SER A 53 2.14 -2.40 1.11
CA SER A 53 1.70 -1.81 2.40
C SER A 53 0.65 -0.72 2.20
N LEU A 54 0.92 0.22 1.28
CA LEU A 54 -0.02 1.28 0.93
C LEU A 54 -1.33 0.70 0.41
N ARG A 55 -1.29 -0.29 -0.49
CA ARG A 55 -2.52 -0.93 -1.01
C ARG A 55 -3.37 -1.58 0.08
N SER A 56 -2.72 -2.24 1.04
CA SER A 56 -3.40 -2.81 2.21
C SER A 56 -4.10 -1.74 3.05
N SER A 57 -3.46 -0.58 3.23
CA SER A 57 -4.03 0.55 3.97
C SER A 57 -5.17 1.24 3.24
N LEU A 58 -5.06 1.41 1.91
CA LEU A 58 -6.17 1.92 1.09
C LEU A 58 -7.39 1.00 1.19
N SER A 59 -7.18 -0.32 1.18
CA SER A 59 -8.27 -1.29 1.37
C SER A 59 -8.87 -1.22 2.78
N SER A 60 -8.04 -1.01 3.79
CA SER A 60 -8.50 -0.90 5.18
C SER A 60 -9.29 0.40 5.41
N LEU A 61 -8.86 1.50 4.79
CA LEU A 61 -9.59 2.78 4.80
C LEU A 61 -10.97 2.65 4.15
N ALA A 62 -11.08 1.89 3.06
CA ALA A 62 -12.35 1.63 2.38
C ALA A 62 -13.34 0.78 3.21
N ASP A 63 -12.84 0.02 4.19
CA ASP A 63 -13.67 -0.82 5.07
C ASP A 63 -14.25 -0.04 6.27
N VAL A 64 -13.74 1.17 6.54
CA VAL A 64 -14.19 1.98 7.68
C VAL A 64 -15.66 2.40 7.53
N GLN A 65 -16.46 2.00 8.50
CA GLN A 65 -17.87 2.35 8.58
C GLN A 65 -18.07 3.55 9.50
N VAL A 66 -17.82 4.76 8.97
CA VAL A 66 -17.89 6.04 9.72
C VAL A 66 -19.21 6.23 10.48
N VAL A 67 -20.33 5.70 9.96
CA VAL A 67 -21.65 5.77 10.61
C VAL A 67 -21.73 4.91 11.87
N GLN A 68 -21.04 3.76 11.88
CA GLN A 68 -21.03 2.82 13.02
C GLN A 68 -19.88 3.09 13.99
N GLU A 69 -18.72 3.45 13.45
CA GLU A 69 -17.45 3.56 14.18
C GLU A 69 -17.09 5.01 14.55
N GLY A 70 -17.76 5.99 13.95
CA GLY A 70 -17.49 7.41 14.16
C GLY A 70 -16.34 7.97 13.33
N THR A 71 -16.09 9.27 13.48
CA THR A 71 -15.02 9.99 12.76
C THR A 71 -13.62 9.71 13.30
N ASP A 72 -13.50 9.22 14.54
CA ASP A 72 -12.21 8.86 15.14
C ASP A 72 -11.58 7.66 14.42
N SER A 73 -12.37 6.64 14.09
CA SER A 73 -11.89 5.49 13.29
C SER A 73 -11.46 5.91 11.88
N LEU A 74 -12.19 6.84 11.26
CA LEU A 74 -11.80 7.43 9.97
C LEU A 74 -10.45 8.13 10.09
N GLN A 75 -10.24 8.93 11.14
CA GLN A 75 -9.00 9.65 11.35
C GLN A 75 -7.83 8.68 11.60
N ALA A 76 -8.03 7.63 12.40
CA ALA A 76 -7.00 6.62 12.65
C ALA A 76 -6.61 5.84 11.38
N ALA A 77 -7.60 5.41 10.59
CA ALA A 77 -7.35 4.74 9.31
C ALA A 77 -6.64 5.67 8.32
N TRP A 78 -7.04 6.94 8.29
CA TRP A 78 -6.41 7.97 7.46
C TRP A 78 -4.94 8.20 7.84
N THR A 79 -4.62 8.29 9.14
CA THR A 79 -3.23 8.41 9.61
C THR A 79 -2.38 7.23 9.13
N LYS A 80 -2.88 5.99 9.22
CA LYS A 80 -2.16 4.83 8.73
C LYS A 80 -1.87 4.92 7.22
N VAL A 81 -2.86 5.37 6.44
CA VAL A 81 -2.70 5.58 5.00
C VAL A 81 -1.65 6.65 4.71
N GLN A 82 -1.59 7.74 5.49
CA GLN A 82 -0.58 8.78 5.32
C GLN A 82 0.83 8.26 5.62
N ASP A 83 1.01 7.46 6.66
CA ASP A 83 2.31 6.89 7.01
C ASP A 83 2.81 5.96 5.90
N ASP A 84 1.95 5.07 5.40
CA ASP A 84 2.29 4.14 4.31
C ASP A 84 2.49 4.89 2.98
N TRP A 85 1.73 5.97 2.73
CA TRP A 85 1.92 6.85 1.58
C TRP A 85 3.27 7.56 1.64
N ALA A 86 3.66 8.12 2.80
CA ALA A 86 4.93 8.82 2.96
C ALA A 86 6.12 7.90 2.69
N GLN A 87 6.06 6.65 3.16
CA GLN A 87 7.08 5.66 2.87
C GLN A 87 7.13 5.31 1.37
N PHE A 88 6.00 5.02 0.75
CA PHE A 88 5.92 4.73 -0.67
C PHE A 88 6.41 5.90 -1.53
N ALA A 89 6.01 7.12 -1.18
CA ALA A 89 6.43 8.35 -1.85
C ALA A 89 7.96 8.51 -1.80
N ASP A 90 8.59 8.29 -0.64
CA ASP A 90 10.05 8.37 -0.51
C ASP A 90 10.75 7.34 -1.42
N ASP A 91 10.27 6.09 -1.40
CA ASP A 91 10.82 5.00 -2.22
C ASP A 91 10.60 5.23 -3.74
N ALA A 92 9.46 5.81 -4.13
CA ALA A 92 9.06 5.98 -5.53
C ALA A 92 9.55 7.30 -6.16
N ARG A 93 9.82 8.34 -5.35
CA ARG A 93 10.10 9.70 -5.82
C ARG A 93 11.32 9.81 -6.73
N ALA A 94 12.27 8.89 -6.65
CA ALA A 94 13.42 8.87 -7.57
C ALA A 94 13.02 8.66 -9.04
N THR A 95 11.89 7.99 -9.30
CA THR A 95 11.42 7.64 -10.64
C THR A 95 10.10 8.33 -10.99
N TYR A 96 9.22 8.53 -10.00
CA TYR A 96 7.83 8.99 -10.19
C TYR A 96 7.56 10.33 -9.50
N SER A 97 8.51 11.27 -9.51
CA SER A 97 8.41 12.51 -8.72
C SER A 97 7.14 13.32 -9.02
N ASP A 98 6.79 13.49 -10.29
CA ASP A 98 5.61 14.28 -10.69
C ASP A 98 4.30 13.62 -10.22
N ASP A 99 4.20 12.29 -10.37
CA ASP A 99 3.03 11.54 -9.90
C ASP A 99 2.94 11.54 -8.37
N VAL A 100 4.08 11.40 -7.67
CA VAL A 100 4.17 11.50 -6.21
C VAL A 100 3.72 12.88 -5.74
N ASP A 101 4.18 13.97 -6.36
CA ASP A 101 3.79 15.32 -5.96
C ASP A 101 2.30 15.60 -6.24
N SER A 102 1.76 15.08 -7.34
CA SER A 102 0.33 15.17 -7.62
C SER A 102 -0.52 14.44 -6.57
N VAL A 103 -0.15 13.20 -6.24
CA VAL A 103 -0.89 12.41 -5.24
C VAL A 103 -0.70 12.97 -3.82
N GLN A 104 0.46 13.57 -3.52
CA GLN A 104 0.70 14.26 -2.25
C GLN A 104 -0.29 15.42 -2.06
N ALA A 105 -0.57 16.19 -3.11
CA ALA A 105 -1.57 17.25 -3.04
C ALA A 105 -2.99 16.71 -2.75
N ASP A 106 -3.35 15.56 -3.32
CA ASP A 106 -4.61 14.88 -3.00
C ASP A 106 -4.63 14.36 -1.56
N ALA A 107 -3.50 13.84 -1.06
CA ALA A 107 -3.35 13.40 0.33
C ALA A 107 -3.54 14.56 1.31
N ASP A 108 -2.97 15.73 1.02
CA ASP A 108 -3.13 16.93 1.84
C ASP A 108 -4.59 17.42 1.82
N ALA A 109 -5.22 17.45 0.64
CA ALA A 109 -6.64 17.82 0.53
C ALA A 109 -7.58 16.86 1.29
N ALA A 110 -7.29 15.55 1.24
CA ALA A 110 -8.04 14.55 1.98
C ALA A 110 -7.83 14.66 3.49
N ARG A 111 -6.60 14.98 3.94
CA ARG A 111 -6.30 15.28 5.34
C ARG A 111 -7.14 16.42 5.87
N ASP A 112 -7.12 17.56 5.17
CA ASP A 112 -7.87 18.75 5.58
C ASP A 112 -9.38 18.45 5.69
N ALA A 113 -9.90 17.66 4.74
CA ALA A 113 -11.30 17.26 4.74
C ALA A 113 -11.66 16.29 5.89
N VAL A 114 -10.77 15.35 6.23
CA VAL A 114 -10.93 14.47 7.40
C VAL A 114 -10.87 15.26 8.70
N GLU A 115 -9.93 16.19 8.84
CA GLU A 115 -9.83 17.08 10.01
C GLU A 115 -11.07 17.96 10.17
N ALA A 116 -11.62 18.47 9.07
CA ALA A 116 -12.88 19.22 9.07
C ALA A 116 -14.09 18.35 9.49
N ALA A 117 -14.16 17.10 9.00
CA ALA A 117 -15.19 16.15 9.38
C ALA A 117 -15.10 15.77 10.86
N ALA A 118 -13.89 15.57 11.39
CA ALA A 118 -13.65 15.25 12.80
C ALA A 118 -14.00 16.44 13.72
N SER A 119 -13.67 17.67 13.31
CA SER A 119 -13.95 18.89 14.09
C SER A 119 -15.43 19.28 14.09
N GLY A 120 -16.19 18.89 13.05
CA GLY A 120 -17.58 19.27 12.87
C GLY A 120 -18.30 18.34 11.91
N ALA A 121 -18.66 17.16 12.42
CA ALA A 121 -19.35 16.14 11.63
C ALA A 121 -20.72 16.64 11.14
N SER A 122 -20.86 16.74 9.83
CA SER A 122 -22.09 17.11 9.12
C SER A 122 -22.14 16.33 7.80
N ALA A 123 -23.32 16.23 7.18
CA ALA A 123 -23.44 15.57 5.89
C ALA A 123 -22.50 16.18 4.83
N GLN A 124 -22.31 17.51 4.90
CA GLN A 124 -21.47 18.27 3.98
C GLN A 124 -19.98 17.99 4.21
N THR A 125 -19.51 18.02 5.46
CA THR A 125 -18.09 17.75 5.78
C THR A 125 -17.72 16.29 5.52
N LEU A 126 -18.62 15.35 5.81
CA LEU A 126 -18.44 13.93 5.49
C LEU A 126 -18.42 13.67 3.97
N ALA A 127 -19.28 14.32 3.20
CA ALA A 127 -19.28 14.20 1.74
C ALA A 127 -18.00 14.79 1.11
N ALA A 128 -17.51 15.91 1.63
CA ALA A 128 -16.24 16.50 1.21
C ALA A 128 -15.07 15.57 1.51
N ALA A 129 -15.00 15.00 2.72
CA ALA A 129 -13.99 14.01 3.10
C ALA A 129 -14.04 12.78 2.18
N GLY A 130 -15.22 12.21 1.95
CA GLY A 130 -15.37 11.07 1.06
C GLY A 130 -14.90 11.35 -0.37
N THR A 131 -15.18 12.56 -0.90
CA THR A 131 -14.73 12.96 -2.24
C THR A 131 -13.21 13.10 -2.32
N ALA A 132 -12.60 13.79 -1.36
CA ALA A 132 -11.15 13.99 -1.32
C ALA A 132 -10.38 12.68 -1.13
N ILE A 133 -10.85 11.82 -0.20
CA ILE A 133 -10.30 10.47 -0.01
C ILE A 133 -10.40 9.66 -1.29
N THR A 134 -11.54 9.69 -1.99
CA THR A 134 -11.72 8.93 -3.24
C THR A 134 -10.76 9.39 -4.33
N ALA A 135 -10.53 10.70 -4.46
CA ALA A 135 -9.55 11.25 -5.40
C ALA A 135 -8.14 10.74 -5.08
N PHE A 136 -7.71 10.86 -3.82
CA PHE A 136 -6.44 10.34 -3.35
C PHE A 136 -6.29 8.82 -3.60
N VAL A 137 -7.26 8.00 -3.17
CA VAL A 137 -7.23 6.53 -3.32
C VAL A 137 -7.12 6.13 -4.80
N THR A 138 -7.82 6.85 -5.68
CA THR A 138 -7.79 6.57 -7.12
C THR A 138 -6.40 6.86 -7.70
N ASN A 139 -5.84 8.02 -7.40
CA ASN A 139 -4.55 8.45 -7.96
C ASN A 139 -3.38 7.67 -7.34
N ALA A 140 -3.40 7.47 -6.02
CA ALA A 140 -2.44 6.61 -5.32
C ALA A 140 -2.51 5.16 -5.80
N GLY A 141 -3.72 4.63 -6.01
CA GLY A 141 -3.93 3.28 -6.53
C GLY A 141 -3.37 3.10 -7.94
N ALA A 142 -3.57 4.08 -8.82
CA ALA A 142 -3.02 4.06 -10.18
C ALA A 142 -1.48 4.05 -10.16
N LEU A 143 -0.86 4.90 -9.34
CA LEU A 143 0.60 4.95 -9.19
C LEU A 143 1.15 3.64 -8.59
N VAL A 144 0.50 3.10 -7.57
CA VAL A 144 0.85 1.79 -6.98
C VAL A 144 0.77 0.67 -8.02
N ASP A 145 -0.28 0.64 -8.85
CA ASP A 145 -0.43 -0.38 -9.88
C ASP A 145 0.63 -0.25 -10.99
N GLU A 146 1.01 0.98 -11.37
CA GLU A 146 2.13 1.24 -12.30
C GLU A 146 3.46 0.71 -11.72
N VAL A 147 3.79 1.08 -10.49
CA VAL A 147 5.01 0.60 -9.81
C VAL A 147 5.02 -0.93 -9.72
N ARG A 148 3.90 -1.53 -9.31
CA ARG A 148 3.80 -3.00 -9.17
C ARG A 148 3.89 -3.75 -10.48
N SER A 149 3.64 -3.11 -11.63
CA SER A 149 3.87 -3.73 -12.94
C SER A 149 5.37 -3.86 -13.28
N THR A 150 6.24 -3.17 -12.54
CA THR A 150 7.71 -3.23 -12.68
C THR A 150 8.38 -4.07 -11.59
N CYS A 151 7.58 -4.52 -10.62
CA CYS A 151 7.87 -5.63 -9.73
C CYS A 151 7.49 -6.94 -10.46
#